data_AF-A0A914T120-F1
#
_entry.id   AF-A0A914T120-F1
#
_cell.length_a   1.000
_cell.length_b   1.000
_cell.length_c   1.000
_cell.angle_alpha   90.00
_cell.angle_beta   90.00
_cell.angle_gamma   90.00
#
_symmetry.space_group_name_H-M   'P 1'
#
loop_
_entity.id
_entity.type
_entity.pdbx_description
1 polymer ?
#
loop_
_entity_poly.entity_id
_entity_poly.type
_entity_poly.pdbx_seq_one_letter_code
_entity_poly.pdbx_strand_id
1 'polypeptide(L)'
;MHYDPYSFSRNNQPTIQTIDFNYQDTIGQRIELSFNDVKKINFAYCNSTCSSRLPCQNGGYTDPKTCNTCRCPSGLTGTYCDTPIRYQNSNCGTLNLNATGTRATLSQSGFGYCNFIIQAPVGQRIAISVDSIRFNGFTPCESSYVEIKYGWDIGNTGARFCSSVRTRQFVSATNTVLVLYRNLGTGSFSITYSAVSGSNGGGQTTQPPQTTTTRPWWLTTTRWCGPWGCRGEEGENNTTPSPSNFSTPTPITEAPAQTTEADPIEIPVNPEFSPSETPINPEILTSAPVSPDVTPITPATTEAPFPIVPSTEISPVNEHLESFDIKMTEAKIEAYKMILGIADDFQNSMSDVIEKKRSLLLQKIDELVTKKRSNKKQ
;
A
#
# COMPACT_ATOMS: atom_id res chain seq x y z
N MET A 1 -5.04 0.71 -9.22
CA MET A 1 -6.25 0.30 -8.46
C MET A 1 -6.42 -1.20 -8.63
N HIS A 2 -6.30 -1.95 -7.54
CA HIS A 2 -6.46 -3.40 -7.51
C HIS A 2 -7.62 -3.74 -6.58
N TYR A 3 -8.27 -4.90 -6.75
CA TYR A 3 -9.28 -5.37 -5.80
C TYR A 3 -8.67 -5.67 -4.42
N ASP A 4 -9.49 -5.70 -3.38
CA ASP A 4 -9.08 -6.17 -2.04
C ASP A 4 -8.86 -7.70 -2.04
N PRO A 5 -8.27 -8.29 -0.99
CA PRO A 5 -7.94 -9.72 -0.96
C PRO A 5 -9.13 -10.66 -1.09
N TYR A 6 -10.33 -10.23 -0.68
CA TYR A 6 -11.52 -11.08 -0.51
C TYR A 6 -12.62 -10.77 -1.53
N SER A 7 -12.41 -9.77 -2.40
CA SER A 7 -13.29 -9.43 -3.52
C SER A 7 -13.72 -10.69 -4.30
N PHE A 8 -15.04 -10.85 -4.46
CA PHE A 8 -15.69 -11.99 -5.13
C PHE A 8 -15.50 -13.36 -4.47
N SER A 9 -15.01 -13.43 -3.23
CA SER A 9 -14.95 -14.68 -2.46
C SER A 9 -16.34 -15.24 -2.14
N ARG A 10 -16.47 -16.57 -2.15
CA ARG A 10 -17.70 -17.29 -1.77
C ARG A 10 -17.59 -18.06 -0.44
N ASN A 11 -16.38 -18.18 0.08
CA ASN A 11 -16.01 -18.99 1.24
C ASN A 11 -15.14 -18.21 2.25
N ASN A 12 -15.15 -16.88 2.13
CA ASN A 12 -14.34 -15.92 2.90
C ASN A 12 -12.82 -16.14 2.84
N GLN A 13 -12.32 -16.95 1.91
CA GLN A 13 -10.89 -17.09 1.63
C GLN A 13 -10.41 -15.99 0.68
N PRO A 14 -9.13 -15.59 0.74
CA PRO A 14 -8.59 -14.60 -0.18
C PRO A 14 -8.60 -15.14 -1.62
N THR A 15 -9.22 -14.38 -2.53
CA THR A 15 -9.23 -14.66 -3.98
C THR A 15 -7.97 -14.15 -4.67
N ILE A 16 -7.25 -13.21 -4.05
CA ILE A 16 -5.99 -12.68 -4.57
C ILE A 16 -4.95 -12.59 -3.45
N GLN A 17 -3.82 -13.25 -3.66
CA GLN A 17 -2.68 -13.23 -2.73
C GLN A 17 -1.53 -12.41 -3.31
N THR A 18 -0.85 -11.63 -2.46
CA THR A 18 0.33 -10.86 -2.86
C THR A 18 1.59 -11.73 -2.80
N ILE A 19 2.48 -11.60 -3.79
CA ILE A 19 3.77 -12.33 -3.83
C ILE A 19 4.59 -12.05 -2.57
N ASP A 20 4.65 -10.78 -2.16
CA ASP A 20 5.11 -10.40 -0.83
C ASP A 20 3.89 -10.28 0.10
N PHE A 21 3.77 -11.23 1.03
CA PHE A 21 2.62 -11.33 1.92
C PHE A 21 2.45 -10.10 2.84
N ASN A 22 3.48 -9.28 3.05
CA ASN A 22 3.35 -8.05 3.84
C ASN A 22 2.46 -7.00 3.13
N TYR A 23 2.26 -7.11 1.81
CA TYR A 23 1.37 -6.24 1.04
C TYR A 23 -0.08 -6.72 1.00
N GLN A 24 -0.42 -7.81 1.69
CA GLN A 24 -1.75 -8.42 1.60
C GLN A 24 -2.85 -7.46 2.08
N ASP A 25 -2.61 -6.66 3.12
CA ASP A 25 -3.54 -5.61 3.60
C ASP A 25 -3.37 -4.24 2.88
N THR A 26 -2.41 -4.14 1.94
CA THR A 26 -2.19 -2.96 1.08
C THR A 26 -3.05 -2.98 -0.19
N ILE A 27 -3.43 -4.15 -0.72
CA ILE A 27 -4.29 -4.20 -1.92
C ILE A 27 -5.75 -3.83 -1.59
N GLY A 28 -6.51 -3.39 -2.59
CA GLY A 28 -7.91 -2.96 -2.42
C GLY A 28 -8.14 -1.49 -2.13
N GLN A 29 -7.10 -0.73 -1.77
CA GLN A 29 -7.14 0.69 -1.43
C GLN A 29 -7.79 1.54 -2.52
N ARG A 30 -8.73 2.44 -2.14
CA ARG A 30 -9.45 3.29 -3.11
C ARG A 30 -9.39 4.80 -2.88
N ILE A 31 -8.72 5.26 -1.82
CA ILE A 31 -8.70 6.67 -1.40
C ILE A 31 -8.14 7.62 -2.48
N GLU A 32 -6.98 7.30 -3.05
CA GLU A 32 -6.28 8.16 -4.01
C GLU A 32 -5.52 7.36 -5.07
N LEU A 33 -5.16 8.04 -6.16
CA LEU A 33 -4.23 7.48 -7.16
C LEU A 33 -2.85 7.30 -6.51
N SER A 34 -2.15 6.21 -6.84
CA SER A 34 -0.78 6.05 -6.35
C SER A 34 0.13 7.15 -6.92
N PHE A 35 1.12 7.56 -6.13
CA PHE A 35 2.11 8.55 -6.57
C PHE A 35 2.77 8.17 -7.91
N ASN A 36 3.02 6.88 -8.11
CA ASN A 36 3.61 6.35 -9.34
C ASN A 36 2.64 6.30 -10.54
N ASP A 37 1.33 6.22 -10.34
CA ASP A 37 0.35 6.42 -11.42
C ASP A 37 0.36 7.88 -11.90
N VAL A 38 0.36 8.83 -10.96
CA VAL A 38 0.47 10.26 -11.27
C VAL A 38 1.82 10.60 -11.93
N LYS A 39 2.92 9.97 -11.48
CA LYS A 39 4.26 10.07 -12.10
C LYS A 39 4.26 9.58 -13.55
N LYS A 40 3.66 8.42 -13.84
CA LYS A 40 3.53 7.89 -15.21
C LYS A 40 2.73 8.84 -16.11
N ILE A 41 1.60 9.38 -15.63
CA ILE A 41 0.79 10.34 -16.39
C ILE A 41 1.60 11.62 -16.66
N ASN A 42 2.29 12.18 -15.66
CA ASN A 42 3.13 13.35 -15.86
C ASN A 42 4.33 13.07 -16.80
N PHE A 43 4.89 11.85 -16.82
CA PHE A 43 5.90 11.48 -17.82
C PHE A 43 5.33 11.23 -19.22
N ALA A 44 4.04 10.93 -19.38
CA ALA A 44 3.41 10.81 -20.68
C ALA A 44 3.09 12.19 -21.30
N TYR A 45 2.61 13.14 -20.48
CA TYR A 45 2.04 14.41 -20.98
C TYR A 45 2.82 15.68 -20.61
N CYS A 46 3.68 15.65 -19.59
CA CYS A 46 4.34 16.84 -19.03
C CYS A 46 5.89 16.72 -18.99
N ASN A 47 6.45 15.68 -19.61
CA ASN A 47 7.88 15.33 -19.54
C ASN A 47 8.82 16.35 -20.21
N SER A 48 8.28 17.19 -21.09
CA SER A 48 8.96 18.29 -21.77
C SER A 48 8.59 19.68 -21.24
N THR A 49 7.76 19.76 -20.19
CA THR A 49 7.31 21.05 -19.63
C THR A 49 8.44 21.82 -18.93
N CYS A 50 9.41 21.11 -18.35
CA CYS A 50 10.57 21.70 -17.71
C CYS A 50 11.82 21.55 -18.58
N SER A 51 12.52 22.66 -18.83
CA SER A 51 13.76 22.70 -19.62
C SER A 51 14.92 21.94 -18.98
N SER A 52 14.89 21.77 -17.66
CA SER A 52 15.88 21.04 -16.87
C SER A 52 15.20 20.03 -15.94
N ARG A 53 15.97 19.02 -15.52
CA ARG A 53 15.55 18.01 -14.54
C ARG A 53 16.34 18.18 -13.26
N LEU A 54 15.63 18.18 -12.14
CA LEU A 54 16.22 18.21 -10.81
C LEU A 54 16.64 16.79 -10.35
N PRO A 55 17.71 16.65 -9.54
CA PRO A 55 18.16 15.39 -8.97
C PRO A 55 17.25 14.94 -7.81
N CYS A 56 16.00 14.60 -8.12
CA CYS A 56 14.99 14.18 -7.15
C CYS A 56 15.34 12.82 -6.52
N GLN A 57 15.29 12.76 -5.19
CA GLN A 57 15.59 11.58 -4.38
C GLN A 57 14.31 10.75 -4.12
N ASN A 58 14.51 9.54 -3.58
CA ASN A 58 13.44 8.68 -3.07
C ASN A 58 12.30 8.39 -4.08
N GLY A 59 12.59 8.38 -5.38
CA GLY A 59 11.59 8.17 -6.42
C GLY A 59 10.77 9.42 -6.80
N GLY A 60 11.10 10.60 -6.25
CA GLY A 60 10.57 11.87 -6.72
C GLY A 60 10.84 12.17 -8.21
N TYR A 61 10.22 13.20 -8.74
CA TYR A 61 10.47 13.71 -10.09
C TYR A 61 10.25 15.22 -10.13
N THR A 62 10.85 15.93 -11.07
CA THR A 62 10.69 17.39 -11.20
C THR A 62 9.22 17.74 -11.38
N ASP A 63 8.65 18.63 -10.54
CA ASP A 63 7.23 18.97 -10.64
C ASP A 63 6.98 19.80 -11.91
N PRO A 64 6.20 19.31 -12.89
CA PRO A 64 5.98 20.02 -14.15
C PRO A 64 5.24 21.35 -13.99
N LYS A 65 4.66 21.65 -12.81
CA LYS A 65 3.98 22.93 -12.55
C LYS A 65 4.93 24.04 -12.13
N THR A 66 6.13 23.73 -11.64
CA THR A 66 7.04 24.72 -11.03
C THR A 66 8.48 24.61 -11.51
N CYS A 67 8.91 23.43 -11.97
CA CYS A 67 10.24 23.08 -12.47
C CYS A 67 11.43 23.29 -11.51
N ASN A 68 11.25 24.04 -10.43
CA ASN A 68 12.26 24.41 -9.44
C ASN A 68 12.12 23.64 -8.11
N THR A 69 11.17 22.69 -8.02
CA THR A 69 11.09 21.72 -6.92
C THR A 69 10.69 20.35 -7.45
N CYS A 70 11.05 19.30 -6.72
CA CYS A 70 10.58 17.95 -6.99
C CYS A 70 9.17 17.74 -6.41
N ARG A 71 8.36 16.97 -7.13
CA ARG A 71 7.11 16.39 -6.67
C ARG A 71 7.43 15.11 -5.91
N CYS A 72 7.08 15.07 -4.62
CA CYS A 72 7.56 14.05 -3.69
C CYS A 72 6.56 12.93 -3.42
N PRO A 73 7.05 11.69 -3.16
CA PRO A 73 6.21 10.62 -2.65
C PRO A 73 5.53 11.00 -1.35
N SER A 74 4.37 10.39 -1.08
CA SER A 74 3.65 10.56 0.18
C SER A 74 4.58 10.33 1.38
N GLY A 75 4.63 11.32 2.28
CA GLY A 75 5.49 11.34 3.48
C GLY A 75 6.78 12.15 3.36
N LEU A 76 7.19 12.56 2.14
CA LEU A 76 8.42 13.32 1.89
C LEU A 76 8.16 14.72 1.32
N THR A 77 9.12 15.63 1.53
CA THR A 77 9.11 17.04 1.11
C THR A 77 10.55 17.56 0.93
N GLY A 78 10.69 18.86 0.71
CA GLY A 78 11.95 19.52 0.37
C GLY A 78 12.17 19.55 -1.14
N THR A 79 13.10 20.40 -1.59
CA THR A 79 13.38 20.64 -3.02
C THR A 79 13.70 19.35 -3.78
N TYR A 80 14.30 18.36 -3.12
CA TYR A 80 14.73 17.10 -3.71
C TYR A 80 14.04 15.86 -3.11
N CYS A 81 12.99 16.00 -2.30
CA CYS A 81 12.27 14.88 -1.67
C CYS A 81 13.13 14.02 -0.72
N ASP A 82 14.09 14.67 -0.08
CA ASP A 82 15.08 14.14 0.85
C ASP A 82 14.68 14.32 2.32
N THR A 83 13.66 15.11 2.62
CA THR A 83 13.23 15.41 4.00
C THR A 83 11.84 14.81 4.32
N PRO A 84 11.64 14.21 5.51
CA PRO A 84 10.31 13.74 5.93
C PRO A 84 9.39 14.92 6.31
N ILE A 85 8.11 14.83 5.94
CA ILE A 85 7.11 15.83 6.34
C ILE A 85 6.91 15.77 7.86
N ARG A 86 7.11 16.90 8.54
CA ARG A 86 6.72 17.10 9.94
C ARG A 86 5.33 17.74 10.00
N TYR A 87 4.41 17.11 10.72
CA TYR A 87 3.12 17.69 11.07
C TYR A 87 3.23 18.43 12.42
N GLN A 88 2.71 19.66 12.50
CA GLN A 88 2.84 20.48 13.72
C GLN A 88 2.04 19.91 14.90
N ASN A 89 0.88 19.31 14.62
CA ASN A 89 -0.04 18.76 15.64
C ASN A 89 0.27 17.29 15.96
N SER A 90 1.52 16.85 15.84
CA SER A 90 1.90 15.44 16.07
C SER A 90 3.29 15.35 16.68
N ASN A 91 3.36 14.83 17.91
CA ASN A 91 4.62 14.65 18.62
C ASN A 91 5.34 13.39 18.11
N CYS A 92 6.11 13.55 17.05
CA CYS A 92 6.83 12.48 16.35
C CYS A 92 8.32 12.40 16.71
N GLY A 93 8.82 13.21 17.66
CA GLY A 93 10.25 13.27 17.99
C GLY A 93 11.16 13.50 16.77
N THR A 94 12.18 12.65 16.64
CA THR A 94 13.19 12.65 15.57
C THR A 94 12.70 11.85 14.35
N LEU A 95 12.66 12.49 13.18
CA LEU A 95 12.16 11.89 11.93
C LEU A 95 13.26 11.24 11.08
N ASN A 96 14.49 11.74 11.17
CA ASN A 96 15.64 11.20 10.45
C ASN A 96 16.39 10.23 11.38
N LEU A 97 16.39 8.94 11.03
CA LEU A 97 16.92 7.86 11.85
C LEU A 97 18.06 7.16 11.10
N ASN A 98 19.11 6.77 11.82
CA ASN A 98 20.24 6.06 11.24
C ASN A 98 20.20 4.60 11.67
N ALA A 99 20.23 3.68 10.71
CA ALA A 99 20.41 2.27 10.96
C ALA A 99 21.91 1.94 11.10
N THR A 100 22.27 1.22 12.16
CA THR A 100 23.63 0.69 12.39
C THR A 100 23.56 -0.82 12.59
N GLY A 101 24.69 -1.51 12.74
CA GLY A 101 24.69 -2.95 13.04
C GLY A 101 24.00 -3.33 14.36
N THR A 102 23.77 -2.36 15.26
CA THR A 102 23.00 -2.56 16.49
C THR A 102 21.51 -2.37 16.23
N ARG A 103 20.67 -3.24 16.80
CA ARG A 103 19.21 -3.09 16.75
C ARG A 103 18.76 -1.83 17.48
N ALA A 104 17.99 -1.00 16.80
CA ALA A 104 17.28 0.14 17.35
C ALA A 104 15.77 -0.07 17.24
N THR A 105 14.99 0.63 18.07
CA THR A 105 13.52 0.58 18.07
C THR A 105 12.95 1.89 17.55
N LEU A 106 11.95 1.81 16.68
CA LEU A 106 11.07 2.91 16.32
C LEU A 106 9.64 2.56 16.76
N SER A 107 9.08 3.39 17.62
CA SER A 107 7.69 3.27 18.07
C SER A 107 7.00 4.64 18.06
N GLN A 108 5.71 4.65 17.77
CA GLN A 108 4.85 5.83 17.91
C GLN A 108 3.49 5.38 18.46
N SER A 109 2.85 6.27 19.22
CA SER A 109 1.49 6.05 19.73
C SER A 109 0.66 7.34 19.68
N GLY A 110 -0.64 7.19 19.90
CA GLY A 110 -1.60 8.29 20.00
C GLY A 110 -2.06 8.83 18.66
N PHE A 111 -2.89 9.87 18.72
CA PHE A 111 -3.45 10.54 17.55
C PHE A 111 -2.38 11.29 16.75
N GLY A 112 -2.53 11.31 15.43
CA GLY A 112 -1.74 12.16 14.54
C GLY A 112 -0.91 11.39 13.53
N TYR A 113 -0.10 12.14 12.78
CA TYR A 113 0.63 11.67 11.60
C TYR A 113 2.13 11.89 11.77
N CYS A 114 2.92 10.87 11.48
CA CYS A 114 4.38 10.95 11.49
C CYS A 114 4.96 10.32 10.22
N ASN A 115 6.13 10.79 9.78
CA ASN A 115 6.88 10.19 8.69
C ASN A 115 8.34 10.09 9.13
N PHE A 116 8.90 8.88 9.14
CA PHE A 116 10.26 8.61 9.57
C PHE A 116 11.06 8.04 8.39
N ILE A 117 12.24 8.60 8.12
CA ILE A 117 13.18 8.01 7.18
C ILE A 117 14.29 7.31 7.97
N ILE A 118 14.52 6.04 7.67
CA ILE A 118 15.59 5.23 8.25
C ILE A 118 16.65 5.06 7.16
N GLN A 119 17.86 5.51 7.45
CA GLN A 119 18.99 5.52 6.52
C GLN A 119 20.11 4.61 7.03
N ALA A 120 20.48 3.61 6.25
CA ALA A 120 21.68 2.80 6.45
C ALA A 120 22.86 3.35 5.62
N PRO A 121 24.11 3.01 6.00
CA PRO A 121 25.29 3.26 5.18
C PRO A 121 25.13 2.75 3.75
N VAL A 122 25.79 3.40 2.79
CA VAL A 122 25.79 2.98 1.39
C VAL A 122 26.33 1.56 1.26
N GLY A 123 25.66 0.72 0.45
CA GLY A 123 25.99 -0.70 0.29
C GLY A 123 25.41 -1.64 1.36
N GLN A 124 24.76 -1.12 2.39
CA GLN A 124 24.02 -1.91 3.37
C GLN A 124 22.51 -1.91 3.08
N ARG A 125 21.77 -2.81 3.71
CA ARG A 125 20.31 -2.92 3.65
C ARG A 125 19.77 -2.83 5.09
N ILE A 126 18.47 -2.62 5.27
CA ILE A 126 17.86 -2.49 6.60
C ILE A 126 17.01 -3.74 6.85
N ALA A 127 17.40 -4.53 7.85
CA ALA A 127 16.55 -5.59 8.39
C ALA A 127 15.52 -4.95 9.32
N ILE A 128 14.26 -5.35 9.19
CA ILE A 128 13.11 -4.81 9.92
C ILE A 128 12.34 -5.97 10.55
N SER A 129 11.98 -5.81 11.82
CA SER A 129 11.03 -6.66 12.53
C SER A 129 9.83 -5.81 12.95
N VAL A 130 8.62 -6.20 12.55
CA VAL A 130 7.38 -5.56 12.99
C VAL A 130 6.94 -6.28 14.27
N ASP A 131 7.19 -5.63 15.42
CA ASP A 131 7.11 -6.28 16.72
C ASP A 131 5.75 -6.13 17.38
N SER A 132 5.09 -4.98 17.19
CA SER A 132 3.68 -4.81 17.60
C SER A 132 2.94 -3.81 16.73
N ILE A 133 1.68 -4.12 16.44
CA ILE A 133 0.71 -3.28 15.75
C ILE A 133 -0.54 -3.25 16.61
N ARG A 134 -1.02 -2.06 16.95
CA ARG A 134 -2.24 -1.84 17.73
C ARG A 134 -3.03 -0.70 17.11
N PHE A 135 -3.99 -1.02 16.25
CA PHE A 135 -4.97 -0.07 15.73
C PHE A 135 -6.35 -0.71 15.74
N ASN A 136 -7.40 0.11 15.82
CA ASN A 136 -8.78 -0.34 15.64
C ASN A 136 -9.14 -0.36 14.14
N GLY A 137 -8.22 -0.87 13.31
CA GLY A 137 -8.30 -0.81 11.84
C GLY A 137 -9.08 -1.97 11.22
N PHE A 138 -9.76 -1.68 10.11
CA PHE A 138 -10.33 -2.69 9.21
C PHE A 138 -9.43 -2.86 7.98
N THR A 139 -9.51 -4.01 7.31
CA THR A 139 -8.88 -4.24 6.00
C THR A 139 -9.85 -3.79 4.90
N PRO A 140 -9.42 -3.05 3.84
CA PRO A 140 -8.06 -2.57 3.59
C PRO A 140 -7.64 -1.44 4.55
N CYS A 141 -6.35 -1.37 4.88
CA CYS A 141 -5.79 -0.43 5.86
C CYS A 141 -5.87 1.05 5.41
N GLU A 142 -7.02 1.69 5.61
CA GLU A 142 -7.36 3.00 5.03
C GLU A 142 -7.19 4.19 5.99
N SER A 143 -7.63 4.08 7.26
CA SER A 143 -7.70 5.24 8.17
C SER A 143 -6.64 5.28 9.27
N SER A 144 -6.31 4.12 9.85
CA SER A 144 -5.25 3.98 10.87
C SER A 144 -4.33 2.83 10.49
N TYR A 145 -3.06 3.12 10.25
CA TYR A 145 -2.06 2.17 9.80
C TYR A 145 -0.63 2.68 10.02
N VAL A 146 0.34 1.76 10.00
CA VAL A 146 1.72 2.07 9.65
C VAL A 146 2.04 1.52 8.26
N GLU A 147 2.54 2.37 7.36
CA GLU A 147 3.01 1.99 6.02
C GLU A 147 4.54 1.96 6.02
N ILE A 148 5.13 0.82 5.71
CA ILE A 148 6.58 0.65 5.62
C ILE A 148 6.94 0.48 4.14
N LYS A 149 7.68 1.45 3.60
CA LYS A 149 8.22 1.44 2.24
C LYS A 149 9.66 1.01 2.28
N TYR A 150 9.91 -0.20 1.78
CA TYR A 150 11.22 -0.86 1.80
C TYR A 150 11.61 -1.47 0.44
N GLY A 151 10.84 -1.18 -0.63
CA GLY A 151 11.16 -1.60 -2.00
C GLY A 151 12.19 -0.70 -2.69
N TRP A 152 12.52 -1.03 -3.94
CA TRP A 152 13.48 -0.27 -4.76
C TRP A 152 13.06 1.18 -5.07
N ASP A 153 11.75 1.44 -5.14
CA ASP A 153 11.19 2.77 -5.39
C ASP A 153 10.28 3.18 -4.23
N ILE A 154 10.72 4.17 -3.44
CA ILE A 154 9.94 4.77 -2.33
C ILE A 154 8.73 5.57 -2.87
N GLY A 155 8.66 5.82 -4.18
CA GLY A 155 7.47 6.28 -4.90
C GLY A 155 6.30 5.29 -4.87
N ASN A 156 6.55 3.98 -4.73
CA ASN A 156 5.48 2.99 -4.58
C ASN A 156 4.79 3.09 -3.21
N THR A 157 3.54 2.64 -3.12
CA THR A 157 2.87 2.35 -1.84
C THR A 157 3.61 1.21 -1.13
N GLY A 158 3.78 1.29 0.18
CA GLY A 158 4.44 0.28 1.00
C GLY A 158 3.51 -0.80 1.56
N ALA A 159 4.08 -1.71 2.36
CA ALA A 159 3.29 -2.65 3.16
C ALA A 159 2.56 -1.88 4.27
N ARG A 160 1.24 -2.01 4.35
CA ARG A 160 0.41 -1.38 5.39
C ARG A 160 0.01 -2.40 6.45
N PHE A 161 0.12 -2.00 7.70
CA PHE A 161 -0.27 -2.81 8.85
C PHE A 161 -1.26 -2.01 9.71
N CYS A 162 -2.48 -2.52 9.85
CA CYS A 162 -3.57 -1.92 10.63
C CYS A 162 -4.27 -2.91 11.58
N SER A 163 -3.91 -4.20 11.51
CA SER A 163 -4.46 -5.28 12.33
C SER A 163 -3.36 -5.90 13.20
N SER A 164 -3.73 -6.67 14.22
CA SER A 164 -2.76 -7.37 15.09
C SER A 164 -1.93 -8.38 14.29
N VAL A 165 -0.66 -8.06 14.03
CA VAL A 165 0.27 -8.96 13.33
C VAL A 165 0.95 -9.92 14.29
N ARG A 166 1.21 -11.16 13.83
CA ARG A 166 2.34 -11.95 14.32
C ARG A 166 3.64 -11.29 13.82
N THR A 167 4.71 -11.37 14.59
CA THR A 167 6.01 -10.75 14.24
C THR A 167 6.40 -11.07 12.79
N ARG A 168 6.55 -10.02 11.97
CA ARG A 168 6.99 -10.11 10.56
C ARG A 168 8.41 -9.60 10.44
N GLN A 169 9.27 -10.33 9.73
CA GLN A 169 10.65 -9.93 9.48
C GLN A 169 10.92 -9.90 7.98
N PHE A 170 11.57 -8.84 7.52
CA PHE A 170 11.94 -8.64 6.12
C PHE A 170 13.15 -7.69 6.01
N VAL A 171 13.77 -7.63 4.83
CA VAL A 171 14.95 -6.81 4.57
C VAL A 171 14.65 -5.87 3.40
N SER A 172 14.89 -4.56 3.58
CA SER A 172 14.68 -3.56 2.54
C SER A 172 15.52 -3.84 1.30
N ALA A 173 15.04 -3.43 0.13
CA ALA A 173 15.76 -3.56 -1.14
C ALA A 173 16.98 -2.62 -1.21
N THR A 174 16.84 -1.40 -0.66
CA THR A 174 17.86 -0.35 -0.65
C THR A 174 18.35 -0.07 0.77
N ASN A 175 19.30 0.88 0.91
CA ASN A 175 19.76 1.40 2.20
C ASN A 175 18.80 2.42 2.84
N THR A 176 17.61 2.65 2.28
CA THR A 176 16.64 3.66 2.76
C THR A 176 15.26 3.04 2.95
N VAL A 177 14.62 3.33 4.08
CA VAL A 177 13.25 2.90 4.39
C VAL A 177 12.44 4.11 4.83
N LEU A 178 11.21 4.26 4.32
CA LEU A 178 10.27 5.30 4.74
C LEU A 178 9.11 4.67 5.51
N VAL A 179 8.87 5.12 6.74
CA VAL A 179 7.79 4.66 7.62
C VAL A 179 6.77 5.78 7.79
N LEU A 180 5.54 5.59 7.33
CA LEU A 180 4.45 6.53 7.51
C LEU A 180 3.51 6.01 8.61
N TYR A 181 3.36 6.77 9.67
CA TYR A 181 2.33 6.55 10.69
C TYR A 181 1.11 7.40 10.39
N ARG A 182 -0.07 6.79 10.32
CA ARG A 182 -1.36 7.47 10.22
C ARG A 182 -2.29 6.90 11.28
N ASN A 183 -2.83 7.73 12.16
CA ASN A 183 -3.79 7.28 13.16
C ASN A 183 -4.78 8.38 13.57
N LEU A 184 -6.08 8.05 13.54
CA LEU A 184 -7.17 8.94 13.90
C LEU A 184 -7.78 8.67 15.30
N GLY A 185 -7.27 7.69 16.05
CA GLY A 185 -7.80 7.35 17.39
C GLY A 185 -6.71 6.94 18.37
N THR A 186 -7.03 6.01 19.27
CA THR A 186 -6.00 5.30 20.05
C THR A 186 -5.34 4.23 19.20
N GLY A 187 -4.02 4.26 19.14
CA GLY A 187 -3.23 3.32 18.37
C GLY A 187 -1.74 3.45 18.66
N SER A 188 -0.98 2.42 18.31
CA SER A 188 0.47 2.43 18.38
C SER A 188 1.10 1.38 17.46
N PHE A 189 2.36 1.59 17.12
CA PHE A 189 3.21 0.57 16.52
C PHE A 189 4.57 0.54 17.19
N SER A 190 5.27 -0.59 17.08
CA SER A 190 6.69 -0.72 17.37
C SER A 190 7.33 -1.63 16.33
N ILE A 191 8.44 -1.16 15.75
CA ILE A 191 9.35 -1.95 14.93
C ILE A 191 10.77 -1.88 15.49
N THR A 192 11.54 -2.94 15.29
CA THR A 192 12.99 -2.93 15.47
C THR A 192 13.68 -3.00 14.12
N TYR A 193 14.81 -2.32 14.01
CA TYR A 193 15.59 -2.23 12.77
C TYR A 193 17.09 -2.24 13.03
N SER A 194 17.85 -2.78 12.08
CA SER A 194 19.31 -2.72 12.07
C SER A 194 19.82 -2.74 10.63
N ALA A 195 20.95 -2.09 10.39
CA ALA A 195 21.66 -2.22 9.13
C ALA A 195 22.32 -3.60 9.04
N VAL A 196 22.24 -4.22 7.87
CA VAL A 196 22.82 -5.52 7.55
C VAL A 196 23.61 -5.42 6.25
N SER A 197 24.68 -6.20 6.11
CA SER A 197 25.48 -6.25 4.89
C SER A 197 24.58 -6.59 3.69
N GLY A 198 24.72 -5.84 2.59
CA GLY A 198 24.01 -6.12 1.35
C GLY A 198 24.53 -7.39 0.69
N SER A 199 24.04 -8.56 1.10
CA SER A 199 24.32 -9.79 0.38
C SER A 199 23.54 -9.81 -0.93
N ASN A 200 24.22 -10.20 -2.02
CA ASN A 200 23.58 -10.73 -3.23
C ASN A 200 23.13 -12.18 -2.98
N GLY A 201 22.51 -12.43 -1.82
CA GLY A 201 22.13 -13.76 -1.33
C GLY A 201 20.71 -14.12 -1.72
N GLY A 202 20.57 -15.13 -2.57
CA GLY A 202 19.32 -15.56 -3.19
C GLY A 202 18.16 -15.82 -2.22
N GLY A 203 17.24 -14.87 -2.15
CA GLY A 203 15.82 -15.19 -2.21
C GLY A 203 15.39 -15.09 -3.68
N GLN A 204 14.88 -16.19 -4.27
CA GLN A 204 14.30 -16.16 -5.60
C GLN A 204 12.96 -15.41 -5.59
N THR A 205 13.03 -14.08 -5.63
CA THR A 205 12.01 -13.32 -6.35
C THR A 205 12.51 -13.20 -7.77
N THR A 206 12.11 -14.13 -8.64
CA THR A 206 12.26 -13.93 -10.08
C THR A 206 11.62 -12.59 -10.42
N GLN A 207 12.43 -11.64 -10.88
CA GLN A 207 11.91 -10.44 -11.53
C GLN A 207 10.91 -10.93 -12.59
N PRO A 208 9.64 -10.46 -12.60
CA PRO A 208 8.72 -10.87 -13.64
C PRO A 208 9.39 -10.55 -14.97
N PRO A 209 9.47 -11.51 -15.92
CA PRO A 209 10.24 -11.32 -17.14
C PRO A 209 9.77 -10.04 -17.80
N GLN A 210 10.69 -9.11 -18.04
CA GLN A 210 10.34 -7.91 -18.78
C GLN A 210 10.01 -8.34 -20.20
N THR A 211 8.71 -8.52 -20.47
CA THR A 211 8.18 -8.65 -21.82
C THR A 211 8.41 -7.32 -22.53
N THR A 212 9.59 -7.19 -23.11
CA THR A 212 9.83 -6.31 -24.25
C THR A 212 8.88 -6.74 -25.35
N THR A 213 7.69 -6.15 -25.35
CA THR A 213 6.75 -6.26 -26.47
C THR A 213 7.39 -5.53 -27.64
N THR A 214 8.23 -6.24 -28.39
CA THR A 214 8.69 -5.82 -29.71
C THR A 214 7.45 -5.62 -30.55
N ARG A 215 7.10 -4.35 -30.80
CA ARG A 215 5.97 -4.01 -31.68
C ARG A 215 6.26 -4.67 -33.04
N PRO A 216 5.34 -5.47 -33.59
CA PRO A 216 5.57 -6.07 -34.89
C PRO A 216 5.70 -4.96 -35.95
N TRP A 217 6.61 -5.17 -36.89
CA TRP A 217 7.09 -4.17 -37.84
C TRP A 217 6.04 -3.68 -38.85
N TRP A 218 4.90 -4.38 -38.96
CA TRP A 218 3.75 -4.00 -39.78
C TRP A 218 2.79 -2.97 -39.14
N LEU A 219 3.08 -2.45 -37.93
CA LEU A 219 2.35 -1.31 -37.35
C LEU A 219 2.83 0.06 -37.89
N THR A 220 3.67 0.05 -38.92
CA THR A 220 4.06 1.25 -39.67
C THR A 220 3.00 1.53 -40.73
N THR A 221 2.32 2.69 -40.62
CA THR A 221 1.34 3.22 -41.59
C THR A 221 -0.06 2.60 -41.52
N THR A 222 -0.87 3.08 -40.59
CA THR A 222 -2.31 3.28 -40.88
C THR A 222 -2.76 4.61 -40.27
N ARG A 223 -3.14 5.55 -41.14
CA ARG A 223 -3.61 6.89 -40.78
C ARG A 223 -4.96 6.76 -40.09
N TRP A 224 -5.10 7.28 -38.87
CA TRP A 224 -6.40 7.35 -38.20
C TRP A 224 -7.31 8.32 -38.96
N CYS A 225 -8.29 7.80 -39.71
CA CYS A 225 -9.43 8.59 -40.18
C CYS A 225 -10.58 8.40 -39.19
N GLY A 226 -11.01 9.49 -38.54
CA GLY A 226 -12.21 9.51 -37.70
C GLY A 226 -13.51 9.60 -38.52
N PRO A 227 -14.69 9.70 -37.87
CA PRO A 227 -16.00 9.60 -38.53
C PRO A 227 -16.35 10.68 -39.56
N TRP A 228 -15.47 11.67 -39.78
CA TRP A 228 -15.73 12.87 -40.59
C TRP A 228 -14.88 12.95 -41.87
N GLY A 229 -14.19 11.85 -42.22
CA GLY A 229 -13.43 11.74 -43.47
C GLY A 229 -12.07 12.45 -43.44
N CYS A 230 -11.21 12.07 -44.39
CA CYS A 230 -9.84 12.56 -44.50
C CYS A 230 -9.72 13.52 -45.68
N ARG A 231 -9.73 14.84 -45.42
CA ARG A 231 -9.51 15.89 -46.42
C ARG A 231 -8.03 15.93 -46.83
N GLY A 232 -7.77 15.91 -48.14
CA GLY A 232 -6.47 16.24 -48.72
C GLY A 232 -6.52 17.62 -49.36
N GLU A 233 -5.41 18.36 -49.33
CA GLU A 233 -5.21 19.57 -50.11
C GLU A 233 -4.21 19.28 -51.24
N GLU A 234 -4.44 19.90 -52.39
CA GLU A 234 -3.69 19.69 -53.63
C GLU A 234 -2.34 20.41 -53.59
N GLY A 235 -1.38 19.90 -54.33
CA GLY A 235 -0.02 20.45 -54.42
C GLY A 235 0.70 19.94 -55.65
N GLU A 236 0.36 20.47 -56.82
CA GLU A 236 1.11 20.23 -58.05
C GLU A 236 2.48 20.94 -57.98
N ASN A 237 3.56 20.26 -58.37
CA ASN A 237 4.28 20.61 -59.61
C ASN A 237 5.43 19.63 -59.95
N ASN A 238 5.61 19.41 -61.25
CA ASN A 238 6.63 18.52 -61.81
C ASN A 238 8.00 19.20 -61.95
N THR A 239 9.10 18.46 -61.73
CA THR A 239 10.25 18.52 -62.65
C THR A 239 11.08 17.23 -62.63
N THR A 240 11.38 16.69 -63.82
CA THR A 240 12.48 15.75 -64.11
C THR A 240 12.77 15.89 -65.61
N PRO A 241 14.03 15.78 -66.08
CA PRO A 241 14.49 14.46 -66.54
C PRO A 241 16.01 14.16 -66.45
N SER A 242 16.33 12.91 -66.06
CA SER A 242 17.23 11.97 -66.78
C SER A 242 18.78 12.17 -66.71
N PRO A 243 19.64 11.27 -67.26
CA PRO A 243 20.13 10.11 -66.49
C PRO A 243 21.66 9.88 -66.58
N SER A 244 22.22 8.97 -65.76
CA SER A 244 23.37 8.13 -66.19
C SER A 244 23.72 6.95 -65.25
N ASN A 245 24.00 5.82 -65.91
CA ASN A 245 24.96 4.75 -65.57
C ASN A 245 24.77 3.84 -64.35
N PHE A 246 24.36 2.61 -64.66
CA PHE A 246 24.70 1.37 -63.96
C PHE A 246 26.22 1.19 -63.76
N SER A 247 26.60 0.56 -62.65
CA SER A 247 27.56 -0.57 -62.65
C SER A 247 27.44 -1.38 -61.35
N THR A 248 27.33 -2.69 -61.51
CA THR A 248 27.27 -3.70 -60.43
C THR A 248 28.64 -3.94 -59.81
N PRO A 249 28.70 -4.45 -58.56
CA PRO A 249 29.71 -5.45 -58.23
C PRO A 249 29.09 -6.78 -57.75
N THR A 250 29.72 -7.88 -58.16
CA THR A 250 29.40 -9.28 -57.83
C THR A 250 29.78 -9.64 -56.38
N PRO A 251 29.23 -10.73 -55.82
CA PRO A 251 29.44 -11.09 -54.41
C PRO A 251 30.79 -11.79 -54.19
N ILE A 252 31.34 -11.63 -52.99
CA ILE A 252 32.50 -12.40 -52.52
C ILE A 252 32.01 -13.45 -51.52
N THR A 253 32.46 -14.69 -51.73
CA THR A 253 32.10 -15.89 -50.98
C THR A 253 32.63 -15.86 -49.53
N GLU A 254 31.81 -16.31 -48.58
CA GLU A 254 32.28 -16.77 -47.28
C GLU A 254 31.76 -18.20 -47.05
N ALA A 255 32.58 -19.05 -46.42
CA ALA A 255 32.44 -20.51 -46.45
C ALA A 255 31.54 -21.08 -45.33
N PRO A 256 30.95 -22.28 -45.49
CA PRO A 256 30.03 -22.84 -44.49
C PRO A 256 30.77 -23.44 -43.30
N ALA A 257 30.36 -23.08 -42.09
CA ALA A 257 30.74 -23.81 -40.87
C ALA A 257 29.86 -25.06 -40.74
N GLN A 258 30.49 -26.21 -40.53
CA GLN A 258 29.83 -27.51 -40.48
C GLN A 258 29.11 -27.76 -39.14
N THR A 259 27.98 -28.45 -39.22
CA THR A 259 27.35 -29.14 -38.09
C THR A 259 28.25 -30.25 -37.55
N THR A 260 28.50 -30.24 -36.25
CA THR A 260 28.92 -31.43 -35.49
C THR A 260 27.77 -31.85 -34.58
N GLU A 261 27.22 -33.01 -34.89
CA GLU A 261 26.26 -33.75 -34.08
C GLU A 261 26.91 -34.15 -32.75
N ALA A 262 26.17 -34.06 -31.63
CA ALA A 262 26.67 -34.41 -30.30
C ALA A 262 25.83 -35.54 -29.72
N ASP A 263 26.52 -36.59 -29.25
CA ASP A 263 25.91 -37.85 -28.83
C ASP A 263 24.93 -37.72 -27.64
N PRO A 264 23.91 -38.59 -27.55
CA PRO A 264 22.96 -38.59 -26.46
C PRO A 264 23.61 -39.09 -25.16
N ILE A 265 23.52 -38.29 -24.09
CA ILE A 265 23.98 -38.69 -22.75
C ILE A 265 22.93 -39.61 -22.12
N GLU A 266 23.38 -40.78 -21.67
CA GLU A 266 22.54 -41.82 -21.06
C GLU A 266 21.90 -41.40 -19.72
N ILE A 267 20.69 -41.89 -19.48
CA ILE A 267 19.96 -41.73 -18.23
C ILE A 267 20.32 -42.92 -17.30
N PRO A 268 20.85 -42.70 -16.08
CA PRO A 268 21.02 -43.78 -15.12
C PRO A 268 19.67 -44.22 -14.55
N VAL A 269 19.36 -45.52 -14.65
CA VAL A 269 18.06 -46.10 -14.29
C VAL A 269 18.11 -46.81 -12.93
N ASN A 270 17.37 -46.24 -11.97
CA ASN A 270 16.76 -46.91 -10.80
C ASN A 270 17.74 -47.52 -9.72
N PRO A 271 17.28 -47.87 -8.50
CA PRO A 271 16.15 -48.78 -8.23
C PRO A 271 14.99 -48.17 -7.43
N GLU A 272 13.82 -48.81 -7.55
CA GLU A 272 12.63 -48.56 -6.74
C GLU A 272 12.90 -48.76 -5.24
N PHE A 273 12.22 -47.97 -4.40
CA PHE A 273 11.76 -48.47 -3.11
C PHE A 273 10.34 -48.01 -2.84
N SER A 274 9.43 -48.98 -2.77
CA SER A 274 8.02 -48.81 -2.44
C SER A 274 7.81 -48.74 -0.91
N PRO A 275 6.59 -48.43 -0.40
CA PRO A 275 6.42 -47.98 0.98
C PRO A 275 6.57 -49.10 2.02
N SER A 276 7.16 -48.75 3.17
CA SER A 276 7.24 -49.60 4.35
C SER A 276 6.18 -49.18 5.37
N GLU A 277 5.07 -49.91 5.44
CA GLU A 277 4.14 -49.86 6.57
C GLU A 277 4.56 -50.84 7.69
N THR A 278 4.01 -50.62 8.89
CA THR A 278 3.87 -51.58 10.03
C THR A 278 5.14 -51.95 10.83
N PRO A 279 5.03 -52.39 12.11
CA PRO A 279 3.81 -52.82 12.82
C PRO A 279 3.49 -52.14 14.18
N ILE A 280 2.23 -52.31 14.58
CA ILE A 280 1.69 -52.12 15.93
C ILE A 280 1.47 -53.51 16.54
N ASN A 281 1.85 -53.75 17.82
CA ASN A 281 1.21 -54.74 18.71
C ASN A 281 1.58 -54.47 20.20
N PRO A 282 0.93 -55.07 21.23
CA PRO A 282 -0.06 -54.33 22.01
C PRO A 282 0.08 -54.52 23.55
N GLU A 283 -1.04 -54.39 24.29
CA GLU A 283 -1.25 -54.60 25.74
C GLU A 283 -0.92 -53.39 26.66
N ILE A 284 -1.75 -52.97 27.63
CA ILE A 284 -3.00 -53.55 28.20
C ILE A 284 -3.97 -52.43 28.70
N LEU A 285 -5.29 -52.74 28.70
CA LEU A 285 -6.51 -52.16 29.36
C LEU A 285 -6.42 -50.81 30.14
N THR A 286 -7.44 -49.92 30.23
CA THR A 286 -8.93 -49.99 30.26
C THR A 286 -9.46 -48.53 30.09
N SER A 287 -10.72 -48.17 29.79
CA SER A 287 -12.00 -48.84 29.55
C SER A 287 -12.95 -47.91 28.77
N ALA A 288 -13.88 -48.45 27.97
CA ALA A 288 -15.00 -47.73 27.34
C ALA A 288 -16.16 -47.48 28.36
N PRO A 289 -17.36 -46.89 28.05
CA PRO A 289 -18.21 -47.25 26.88
C PRO A 289 -19.08 -46.16 26.19
N VAL A 290 -19.24 -46.33 24.87
CA VAL A 290 -20.52 -46.38 24.12
C VAL A 290 -21.26 -45.07 23.71
N SER A 291 -21.66 -45.10 22.42
CA SER A 291 -22.49 -44.18 21.62
C SER A 291 -24.01 -44.53 21.78
N PRO A 292 -25.04 -43.98 21.07
CA PRO A 292 -25.05 -43.71 19.63
C PRO A 292 -25.74 -42.42 19.15
N ASP A 293 -25.59 -42.27 17.83
CA ASP A 293 -26.14 -41.30 16.88
C ASP A 293 -27.68 -41.27 16.77
N VAL A 294 -28.21 -40.21 16.14
CA VAL A 294 -29.33 -40.14 15.15
C VAL A 294 -29.98 -38.74 15.11
N THR A 295 -30.37 -38.34 13.90
CA THR A 295 -30.70 -36.96 13.44
C THR A 295 -32.23 -36.62 13.46
N PRO A 296 -32.80 -35.68 12.66
CA PRO A 296 -33.26 -34.37 13.19
C PRO A 296 -34.74 -33.98 12.86
N ILE A 297 -35.42 -33.17 13.70
CA ILE A 297 -36.74 -32.59 13.33
C ILE A 297 -36.95 -31.15 13.86
N THR A 298 -37.68 -30.36 13.09
CA THR A 298 -38.07 -28.92 13.19
C THR A 298 -39.25 -28.62 14.17
N PRO A 299 -39.61 -27.33 14.43
CA PRO A 299 -40.20 -26.90 15.73
C PRO A 299 -41.73 -26.65 15.74
N ALA A 300 -42.32 -26.57 16.94
CA ALA A 300 -43.64 -25.94 17.19
C ALA A 300 -43.89 -25.51 18.66
N THR A 301 -44.11 -24.20 18.85
CA THR A 301 -45.10 -23.47 19.69
C THR A 301 -45.67 -23.94 21.07
N THR A 302 -46.03 -22.90 21.85
CA THR A 302 -47.18 -22.74 22.81
C THR A 302 -47.05 -23.07 24.31
N GLU A 303 -46.96 -21.99 25.11
CA GLU A 303 -47.74 -21.64 26.34
C GLU A 303 -47.95 -22.62 27.53
N ALA A 304 -47.27 -22.32 28.66
CA ALA A 304 -47.80 -21.94 30.01
C ALA A 304 -48.84 -22.84 30.77
N PRO A 305 -49.20 -22.58 32.07
CA PRO A 305 -48.56 -21.77 33.14
C PRO A 305 -48.47 -22.48 34.55
N PHE A 306 -47.95 -21.75 35.56
CA PHE A 306 -48.09 -21.92 37.03
C PHE A 306 -47.23 -22.98 37.78
N PRO A 307 -46.97 -22.85 39.10
CA PRO A 307 -47.09 -21.69 40.00
C PRO A 307 -45.79 -21.34 40.80
N ILE A 308 -45.85 -20.29 41.62
CA ILE A 308 -44.89 -19.92 42.70
C ILE A 308 -45.44 -20.47 44.04
N VAL A 309 -44.75 -20.63 45.19
CA VAL A 309 -43.52 -20.09 45.86
C VAL A 309 -43.06 -21.15 46.93
N PRO A 310 -42.02 -20.99 47.81
CA PRO A 310 -40.97 -19.96 47.97
C PRO A 310 -39.51 -20.46 48.21
N SER A 311 -38.60 -19.48 48.25
CA SER A 311 -37.21 -19.39 48.75
C SER A 311 -36.64 -20.42 49.75
N THR A 312 -35.36 -20.79 49.55
CA THR A 312 -34.34 -20.83 50.62
C THR A 312 -32.89 -20.80 50.05
N GLU A 313 -32.08 -19.86 50.57
CA GLU A 313 -30.61 -19.81 50.69
C GLU A 313 -29.67 -20.16 49.50
N ILE A 314 -28.96 -19.14 48.99
CA ILE A 314 -27.62 -19.25 48.35
C ILE A 314 -26.68 -18.14 48.88
N SER A 315 -25.42 -18.49 49.12
CA SER A 315 -24.34 -17.66 49.68
C SER A 315 -23.87 -16.46 48.84
N PRO A 316 -23.14 -15.49 49.44
CA PRO A 316 -22.78 -14.23 48.79
C PRO A 316 -21.59 -14.37 47.82
N VAL A 317 -21.88 -14.39 46.52
CA VAL A 317 -20.87 -14.24 45.45
C VAL A 317 -21.25 -13.15 44.42
N ASN A 318 -22.54 -12.78 44.34
CA ASN A 318 -23.06 -11.98 43.23
C ASN A 318 -22.83 -10.44 43.36
N GLU A 319 -22.68 -9.93 44.59
CA GLU A 319 -22.56 -8.47 44.85
C GLU A 319 -21.30 -7.83 44.24
N HIS A 320 -20.21 -8.60 44.08
CA HIS A 320 -18.94 -8.05 43.60
C HIS A 320 -18.86 -7.93 42.07
N LEU A 321 -19.59 -8.78 41.34
CA LEU A 321 -19.64 -8.75 39.87
C LEU A 321 -20.55 -7.61 39.38
N GLU A 322 -21.75 -7.47 39.95
CA GLU A 322 -22.67 -6.37 39.62
C GLU A 322 -22.04 -4.99 39.95
N SER A 323 -21.32 -4.88 41.07
CA SER A 323 -20.57 -3.65 41.41
C SER A 323 -19.49 -3.30 40.38
N PHE A 324 -18.87 -4.29 39.74
CA PHE A 324 -17.81 -4.08 38.75
C PHE A 324 -18.38 -3.68 37.38
N ASP A 325 -19.44 -4.36 36.93
CA ASP A 325 -20.10 -4.05 35.66
C ASP A 325 -20.83 -2.71 35.67
N ILE A 326 -21.45 -2.30 36.79
CA ILE A 326 -22.04 -0.96 36.95
C ILE A 326 -20.95 0.11 36.80
N LYS A 327 -19.83 0.00 37.54
CA LYS A 327 -18.70 0.95 37.46
C LYS A 327 -18.06 1.01 36.07
N MET A 328 -17.93 -0.14 35.39
CA MET A 328 -17.42 -0.17 34.02
C MET A 328 -18.41 0.42 33.00
N THR A 329 -19.72 0.39 33.29
CA THR A 329 -20.76 1.03 32.46
C THR A 329 -20.79 2.54 32.68
N GLU A 330 -20.71 3.01 33.93
CA GLU A 330 -20.58 4.44 34.25
C GLU A 330 -19.33 5.07 33.62
N ALA A 331 -18.17 4.40 33.72
CA ALA A 331 -16.93 4.87 33.10
C ALA A 331 -17.03 4.96 31.57
N LYS A 332 -17.76 4.04 30.91
CA LYS A 332 -18.04 4.10 29.47
C LYS A 332 -18.97 5.27 29.13
N ILE A 333 -19.98 5.54 29.95
CA ILE A 333 -20.92 6.65 29.76
C ILE A 333 -20.21 8.00 29.89
N GLU A 334 -19.34 8.19 30.90
CA GLU A 334 -18.56 9.42 31.05
C GLU A 334 -17.54 9.61 29.91
N ALA A 335 -16.89 8.53 29.45
CA ALA A 335 -16.05 8.60 28.26
C ALA A 335 -16.84 9.00 26.99
N TYR A 336 -18.07 8.51 26.83
CA TYR A 336 -18.93 8.86 25.70
C TYR A 336 -19.41 10.32 25.77
N LYS A 337 -19.77 10.83 26.96
CA LYS A 337 -20.08 12.25 27.18
C LYS A 337 -18.89 13.15 26.86
N MET A 338 -17.67 12.76 27.26
CA MET A 338 -16.45 13.50 26.96
C MET A 338 -16.17 13.56 25.44
N ILE A 339 -16.38 12.44 24.72
CA ILE A 339 -16.23 12.39 23.26
C ILE A 339 -17.27 13.26 22.56
N LEU A 340 -18.53 13.24 23.01
CA LEU A 340 -19.59 14.11 22.47
C LEU A 340 -19.30 15.59 22.72
N GLY A 341 -18.86 15.97 23.93
CA GLY A 341 -18.45 17.34 24.23
C GLY A 341 -17.29 17.83 23.35
N ILE A 342 -16.28 16.98 23.10
CA ILE A 342 -15.18 17.29 22.18
C ILE A 342 -15.68 17.43 20.72
N ALA A 343 -16.68 16.65 20.31
CA ALA A 343 -17.29 16.78 18.98
C ALA A 343 -18.09 18.09 18.84
N ASP A 344 -18.85 18.48 19.86
CA ASP A 344 -19.59 19.73 19.90
C ASP A 344 -18.63 20.94 19.93
N ASP A 345 -17.57 20.91 20.75
CA ASP A 345 -16.53 21.95 20.78
C ASP A 345 -15.82 22.09 19.43
N PHE A 346 -15.52 20.96 18.76
CA PHE A 346 -14.92 20.98 17.42
C PHE A 346 -15.89 21.54 16.37
N GLN A 347 -17.18 21.21 16.45
CA GLN A 347 -18.21 21.70 15.52
C GLN A 347 -18.52 23.20 15.72
N ASN A 348 -18.50 23.67 16.97
CA ASN A 348 -18.59 25.10 17.33
C ASN A 348 -17.35 25.86 16.82
N SER A 349 -16.14 25.36 17.10
CA SER A 349 -14.89 25.96 16.62
C SER A 349 -14.83 26.02 15.09
N MET A 350 -15.31 24.98 14.39
CA MET A 350 -15.37 24.97 12.94
C MET A 350 -16.42 25.95 12.39
N SER A 351 -17.54 26.15 13.08
CA SER A 351 -18.54 27.18 12.75
C SER A 351 -17.98 28.60 12.91
N ASP A 352 -17.29 28.90 14.01
CA ASP A 352 -16.61 30.19 14.22
C ASP A 352 -15.59 30.50 13.11
N VAL A 353 -14.80 29.50 12.70
CA VAL A 353 -13.84 29.64 11.59
C VAL A 353 -14.55 29.90 10.25
N ILE A 354 -15.72 29.29 10.03
CA ILE A 354 -16.55 29.51 8.82
C ILE A 354 -17.15 30.92 8.83
N GLU A 355 -17.74 31.38 9.95
CA GLU A 355 -18.29 32.73 10.07
C GLU A 355 -17.22 33.81 9.90
N LYS A 356 -16.06 33.63 10.53
CA LYS A 356 -14.93 34.57 10.44
C LYS A 356 -14.39 34.66 9.01
N LYS A 357 -14.34 33.54 8.27
CA LYS A 357 -14.01 33.52 6.84
C LYS A 357 -15.10 34.18 5.99
N ARG A 358 -16.37 33.95 6.29
CA ARG A 358 -17.52 34.57 5.59
C ARG A 358 -17.52 36.09 5.74
N SER A 359 -17.29 36.60 6.96
CA SER A 359 -17.17 38.03 7.25
C SER A 359 -16.01 38.68 6.46
N LEU A 360 -14.82 38.07 6.49
CA LEU A 360 -13.66 38.53 5.72
C LEU A 360 -13.92 38.53 4.20
N LEU A 361 -14.66 37.54 3.69
CA LEU A 361 -15.05 37.47 2.28
C LEU A 361 -16.00 38.60 1.89
N LEU A 362 -17.00 38.89 2.73
CA LEU A 362 -17.97 39.97 2.51
C LEU A 362 -17.30 41.35 2.51
N GLN A 363 -16.40 41.61 3.46
CA GLN A 363 -15.61 42.85 3.50
C GLN A 363 -14.81 43.05 2.19
N LYS A 364 -14.17 41.97 1.71
CA LYS A 364 -13.37 42.00 0.48
C LYS A 364 -14.22 42.16 -0.79
N ILE A 365 -15.46 41.68 -0.78
CA ILE A 365 -16.44 41.93 -1.85
C ILE A 365 -16.82 43.42 -1.86
N ASP A 366 -17.09 44.02 -0.71
CA ASP A 366 -17.53 45.42 -0.62
C ASP A 366 -16.42 46.41 -0.99
N GLU A 367 -15.16 46.13 -0.64
CA GLU A 367 -13.97 46.84 -1.15
C GLU A 367 -13.90 46.81 -2.69
N LEU A 368 -14.12 45.64 -3.31
CA LEU A 368 -14.09 45.47 -4.76
C LEU A 368 -15.27 46.19 -5.44
N VAL A 369 -16.47 46.14 -4.86
CA VAL A 369 -17.65 46.88 -5.35
C VAL A 369 -17.42 48.38 -5.27
N THR A 370 -16.85 48.87 -4.17
CA THR A 370 -16.55 50.30 -3.95
C THR A 370 -15.48 50.78 -4.94
N LYS A 371 -14.39 50.03 -5.11
CA LYS A 371 -13.35 50.32 -6.11
C LYS A 371 -13.90 50.35 -7.54
N LYS A 372 -14.81 49.42 -7.88
CA LYS A 372 -15.47 49.37 -9.20
C LYS A 372 -16.47 50.52 -9.41
N ARG A 373 -17.08 51.06 -8.34
CA ARG A 373 -17.92 52.28 -8.41
C ARG A 373 -17.10 53.55 -8.60
N SER A 374 -15.94 53.68 -7.94
CA SER A 374 -15.03 54.82 -8.14
C SER A 374 -14.47 54.86 -9.56
N ASN A 375 -14.03 53.71 -10.10
CA ASN A 375 -13.53 53.58 -11.48
C ASN A 375 -14.61 53.76 -12.57
N LYS A 376 -15.87 54.04 -12.20
CA LYS A 376 -16.97 54.37 -13.14
C LYS A 376 -17.42 55.84 -13.03
N LYS A 377 -16.70 56.65 -12.25
CA LYS A 377 -16.88 58.11 -12.10
C LYS A 377 -15.69 58.93 -12.63
N GLN A 378 -14.66 58.25 -13.14
CA GLN A 378 -13.67 58.76 -14.09
C GLN A 378 -14.02 58.18 -15.47
#